data_AF-A0A377FMC9-F1
#
_entry.id   AF-A0A377FMC9-F1
#
_cell.length_a   1.000
_cell.length_b   1.000
_cell.length_c   1.000
_cell.angle_alpha   90.00
_cell.angle_beta   90.00
_cell.angle_gamma   90.00
#
_symmetry.space_group_name_H-M   'P 1'
#
loop_
_entity.id
_entity.type
_entity.pdbx_description
1 polymer ?
#
loop_
_entity_poly.entity_id
_entity_poly.type
_entity_poly.pdbx_seq_one_letter_code
_entity_poly.pdbx_strand_id
1 'polypeptide(L)'
;MNINRNALGVLMPFSLYCAICTMTCLIISSKPLQAIGGVFFGYLIALINWFLLILTVRWLFSINRLLAVQVLIFRLLIYILGAWVCMQIGFQSVLLFAASITGFSLVIFVEFGLKGGLCFVKHK
;
A
#
# COMPACT_ATOMS: atom_id res chain seq x y z
N MET A 1 7.55 22.13 3.75
CA MET A 1 6.11 21.86 3.92
C MET A 1 5.53 21.51 2.54
N ASN A 2 5.49 20.23 2.16
CA ASN A 2 5.01 19.76 0.83
C ASN A 2 4.38 18.35 0.92
N ILE A 3 3.84 18.01 2.09
CA ILE A 3 3.36 16.66 2.44
C ILE A 3 2.06 16.35 1.72
N ASN A 4 1.20 17.37 1.58
CA ASN A 4 -0.10 17.18 0.94
C ASN A 4 0.09 16.77 -0.52
N ARG A 5 1.03 17.37 -1.26
CA ARG A 5 1.33 16.98 -2.65
C ARG A 5 1.90 15.58 -2.79
N ASN A 6 2.86 15.18 -1.94
CA ASN A 6 3.45 13.84 -2.03
C ASN A 6 2.48 12.76 -1.52
N ALA A 7 1.65 13.05 -0.51
CA ALA A 7 0.61 12.15 -0.06
C ALA A 7 -0.49 11.99 -1.13
N LEU A 8 -0.96 13.10 -1.73
CA LEU A 8 -1.88 13.05 -2.88
C LEU A 8 -1.26 12.32 -4.08
N GLY A 9 0.03 12.54 -4.34
CA GLY A 9 0.78 11.89 -5.41
C GLY A 9 0.84 10.36 -5.30
N VAL A 10 0.71 9.81 -4.10
CA VAL A 10 0.65 8.36 -3.85
C VAL A 10 -0.80 7.89 -3.74
N LEU A 11 -1.63 8.61 -3.00
CA LEU A 11 -3.01 8.19 -2.73
C LEU A 11 -3.87 8.19 -3.99
N MET A 12 -3.74 9.19 -4.87
CA MET A 12 -4.55 9.30 -6.10
C MET A 12 -4.30 8.15 -7.09
N PRO A 13 -3.05 7.85 -7.52
CA PRO A 13 -2.83 6.74 -8.43
C PRO A 13 -3.12 5.39 -7.77
N PHE A 14 -2.90 5.25 -6.46
CA PHE A 14 -3.24 4.03 -5.74
C PHE A 14 -4.76 3.80 -5.64
N SER A 15 -5.53 4.83 -5.31
CA SER A 15 -6.99 4.74 -5.25
C SER A 15 -7.59 4.48 -6.63
N LEU A 16 -7.04 5.10 -7.67
CA LEU A 16 -7.41 4.82 -9.06
C LEU A 16 -7.11 3.37 -9.45
N TYR A 17 -5.92 2.85 -9.08
CA TYR A 17 -5.55 1.46 -9.31
C TYR A 17 -6.51 0.49 -8.62
N CYS A 18 -6.83 0.73 -7.34
CA CYS A 18 -7.81 -0.09 -6.62
C CYS A 18 -9.21 0.00 -7.22
N ALA A 19 -9.64 1.17 -7.69
CA ALA A 19 -10.92 1.34 -8.38
C ALA A 19 -10.97 0.54 -9.69
N ILE A 20 -9.93 0.63 -10.53
CA ILE A 20 -9.82 -0.14 -11.77
C ILE A 20 -9.82 -1.65 -11.46
N CYS A 21 -9.01 -2.11 -10.50
CA CYS A 21 -9.01 -3.53 -10.09
C CYS A 21 -10.38 -4.01 -9.61
N THR A 22 -11.10 -3.17 -8.86
CA THR A 22 -12.46 -3.49 -8.39
C THR A 22 -13.42 -3.61 -9.58
N MET A 23 -13.41 -2.65 -10.51
CA MET A 23 -14.28 -2.66 -11.69
C MET A 23 -13.98 -3.84 -12.61
N THR A 24 -12.71 -4.14 -12.88
CA THR A 24 -12.30 -5.30 -13.67
C THR A 24 -12.74 -6.60 -12.99
N CYS A 25 -12.65 -6.70 -11.66
CA CYS A 25 -13.13 -7.86 -10.93
C CYS A 25 -14.66 -8.00 -10.94
N LEU A 26 -15.41 -6.90 -10.88
CA LEU A 26 -16.86 -6.94 -11.00
C LEU A 26 -17.32 -7.44 -12.37
N ILE A 27 -16.54 -7.17 -13.42
CA ILE A 27 -16.84 -7.59 -14.80
C ILE A 27 -16.48 -9.07 -15.03
N ILE A 28 -15.37 -9.55 -14.47
CA ILE A 28 -14.82 -10.88 -14.78
C ILE A 28 -15.22 -11.95 -13.75
N SER A 29 -15.49 -11.57 -12.50
CA SER A 29 -15.68 -12.52 -11.41
C SER A 29 -17.10 -13.09 -11.34
N SER A 30 -17.19 -14.41 -11.19
CA SER A 30 -18.43 -15.10 -10.83
C SER A 30 -18.85 -14.88 -9.37
N LYS A 31 -17.96 -14.36 -8.50
CA LYS A 31 -18.20 -14.08 -7.08
C LYS A 31 -17.74 -12.66 -6.70
N PRO A 32 -18.50 -11.62 -7.06
CA PRO A 32 -18.10 -10.23 -6.90
C PRO A 32 -17.91 -9.82 -5.43
N LEU A 33 -18.67 -10.40 -4.50
CA LEU A 33 -18.57 -10.07 -3.06
C LEU A 33 -17.20 -10.45 -2.46
N GLN A 34 -16.66 -11.62 -2.82
CA GLN A 34 -15.32 -12.04 -2.36
C GLN A 34 -14.24 -11.16 -2.97
N ALA A 35 -14.42 -10.75 -4.22
CA ALA A 35 -13.48 -9.89 -4.91
C ALA A 35 -13.42 -8.48 -4.27
N ILE A 36 -14.58 -7.89 -3.97
CA ILE A 36 -14.66 -6.61 -3.26
C ILE A 36 -13.98 -6.70 -1.89
N GLY A 37 -14.22 -7.79 -1.14
CA GLY A 37 -13.60 -8.01 0.16
C GLY A 37 -12.07 -7.98 0.08
N GLY A 38 -11.47 -8.69 -0.87
CA GLY A 38 -10.01 -8.71 -1.06
C GLY A 38 -9.42 -7.34 -1.38
N VAL A 39 -10.04 -6.58 -2.28
CA VAL A 39 -9.58 -5.22 -2.62
C VAL A 39 -9.75 -4.26 -1.44
N PHE A 40 -10.86 -4.36 -0.69
CA PHE A 40 -11.13 -3.51 0.46
C PHE A 40 -10.13 -3.73 1.60
N PHE A 41 -9.90 -4.98 1.99
CA PHE A 41 -8.90 -5.31 3.01
C PHE A 41 -7.48 -4.94 2.57
N GLY A 42 -7.17 -5.16 1.30
CA GLY A 42 -5.90 -4.75 0.69
C GLY A 42 -5.66 -3.25 0.74
N TYR A 43 -6.67 -2.47 0.36
CA TYR A 43 -6.63 -1.01 0.42
C TYR A 43 -6.46 -0.50 1.85
N LEU A 44 -7.23 -1.04 2.81
CA LEU A 44 -7.16 -0.64 4.21
C LEU A 44 -5.77 -0.89 4.79
N ILE A 45 -5.20 -2.07 4.52
CA ILE A 45 -3.87 -2.45 5.00
C ILE A 45 -2.79 -1.60 4.33
N ALA A 46 -2.87 -1.36 3.03
CA ALA A 46 -1.95 -0.46 2.33
C ALA A 46 -1.97 0.96 2.94
N LEU A 47 -3.15 1.47 3.32
CA LEU A 47 -3.30 2.80 3.91
C LEU A 47 -2.73 2.87 5.33
N ILE A 48 -3.01 1.88 6.18
CA ILE A 48 -2.37 1.76 7.51
C ILE A 48 -0.85 1.70 7.33
N ASN A 49 -0.40 0.93 6.34
CA ASN A 49 1.01 0.72 6.09
C ASN A 49 1.75 1.96 5.55
N TRP A 50 1.04 2.78 4.78
CA TRP A 50 1.47 4.10 4.35
C TRP A 50 1.70 5.02 5.53
N PHE A 51 0.72 5.09 6.43
CA PHE A 51 0.76 5.95 7.60
C PHE A 51 1.90 5.57 8.55
N LEU A 52 2.06 4.26 8.80
CA LEU A 52 3.17 3.72 9.58
C LEU A 52 4.52 4.08 8.94
N LEU A 53 4.67 3.93 7.62
CA LEU A 53 5.92 4.29 6.93
C LEU A 53 6.27 5.77 7.10
N ILE A 54 5.29 6.67 6.91
CA ILE A 54 5.51 8.12 7.11
C ILE A 54 5.92 8.41 8.54
N LEU A 55 5.26 7.80 9.53
CA LEU A 55 5.59 7.93 10.95
C LEU A 55 7.03 7.45 11.20
N THR A 56 7.40 6.29 10.66
CA THR A 56 8.73 5.70 10.82
C THR A 56 9.83 6.58 10.26
N VAL A 57 9.67 7.04 9.01
CA VAL A 57 10.68 7.83 8.31
C VAL A 57 10.84 9.22 8.91
N ARG A 58 9.74 9.85 9.35
CA ARG A 58 9.80 11.24 9.86
C ARG A 58 10.23 11.38 11.29
N TRP A 59 9.69 10.52 12.16
CA TRP A 59 9.79 10.71 13.60
C TRP A 59 10.70 9.67 14.23
N LEU A 60 10.47 8.40 13.90
CA LEU A 60 11.11 7.30 14.62
C LEU A 60 12.59 7.15 14.26
N PHE A 61 12.96 7.36 13.01
CA PHE A 61 14.38 7.27 12.60
C PHE A 61 15.26 8.32 13.29
N SER A 62 14.72 9.49 13.61
CA SER A 62 15.45 10.57 14.29
C SER A 62 15.49 10.40 15.81
N ILE A 63 14.49 9.77 16.40
CA ILE A 63 14.34 9.66 17.86
C ILE A 63 14.92 8.34 18.38
N ASN A 64 14.55 7.21 17.79
CA ASN A 64 14.97 5.90 18.29
C ASN A 64 14.95 4.83 17.19
N ARG A 65 16.14 4.43 16.73
CA ARG A 65 16.30 3.46 15.62
C ARG A 65 15.72 2.08 15.94
N LEU A 66 15.76 1.65 17.21
CA LEU A 66 15.20 0.36 17.65
C LEU A 66 13.67 0.34 17.49
N LEU A 67 12.99 1.44 17.85
CA LEU A 67 11.55 1.57 17.67
C LEU A 67 11.16 1.60 16.19
N ALA A 68 11.99 2.23 15.34
CA ALA A 68 11.78 2.25 13.89
C ALA A 68 11.81 0.82 13.29
N VAL A 69 12.75 -0.03 13.73
CA VAL A 69 12.83 -1.44 13.29
C VAL A 69 11.62 -2.24 13.76
N GLN A 70 11.18 -2.05 15.01
CA GLN A 70 9.98 -2.72 15.54
C GLN A 70 8.73 -2.36 14.73
N VAL A 71 8.57 -1.09 14.33
CA VAL A 71 7.46 -0.66 13.48
C VAL A 71 7.54 -1.30 12.09
N LEU A 72 8.73 -1.44 11.51
CA LEU A 72 8.89 -2.15 10.23
C LEU A 72 8.49 -3.64 10.32
N ILE A 73 8.82 -4.31 11.42
CA ILE A 73 8.38 -5.70 11.67
C ILE A 73 6.86 -5.75 11.85
N PHE A 74 6.28 -4.79 12.55
CA PHE A 74 4.84 -4.67 12.73
C PHE A 74 4.08 -4.52 11.40
N ARG A 75 4.65 -3.79 10.43
CA ARG A 75 4.11 -3.69 9.06
C ARG A 75 4.00 -5.07 8.39
N LEU A 76 4.99 -5.94 8.56
CA LEU A 76 4.96 -7.31 8.02
C LEU A 76 3.85 -8.14 8.67
N LEU A 77 3.69 -8.03 9.99
CA LEU A 77 2.63 -8.73 10.73
C LEU A 77 1.23 -8.32 10.25
N ILE A 78 1.01 -7.03 9.97
CA ILE A 78 -0.27 -6.54 9.42
C ILE A 78 -0.55 -7.17 8.05
N TYR A 79 0.46 -7.32 7.19
CA TYR A 79 0.27 -7.97 5.89
C TYR A 79 -0.09 -9.45 6.03
N ILE A 80 0.55 -10.17 6.95
CA ILE A 80 0.24 -11.57 7.24
C ILE A 80 -1.19 -11.70 7.77
N LEU A 81 -1.61 -10.80 8.67
CA LEU A 81 -2.97 -10.76 9.18
C LEU A 81 -3.99 -10.51 8.06
N GLY A 82 -3.70 -9.57 7.15
CA GLY A 82 -4.54 -9.30 5.98
C GLY A 82 -4.69 -10.49 5.05
N ALA A 83 -3.57 -11.16 4.74
CA ALA A 83 -3.56 -12.36 3.93
C ALA A 83 -4.40 -13.46 4.59
N TRP A 84 -4.28 -13.64 5.90
CA TRP A 84 -5.04 -14.61 6.68
C TRP A 84 -6.56 -14.34 6.61
N VAL A 85 -6.98 -13.09 6.83
CA VAL A 85 -8.40 -12.70 6.71
C VAL A 85 -8.91 -12.96 5.29
N CYS A 86 -8.11 -12.64 4.27
CA CYS A 86 -8.47 -12.90 2.88
C CYS A 86 -8.55 -14.41 2.55
N MET A 87 -7.72 -15.25 3.18
CA MET A 87 -7.80 -16.71 3.04
C MET A 87 -9.12 -17.26 3.59
N GLN A 88 -9.66 -16.70 4.67
CA GLN A 88 -10.95 -17.13 5.22
C GLN A 88 -12.13 -16.76 4.31
N ILE A 89 -12.02 -15.68 3.53
CA ILE A 89 -13.06 -15.23 2.60
C ILE A 89 -13.03 -16.07 1.30
N GLY A 90 -11.84 -16.42 0.81
CA GLY A 90 -11.66 -17.26 -0.37
C GLY A 90 -10.37 -16.99 -1.15
N PHE A 91 -10.04 -17.87 -2.09
CA PHE A 91 -8.82 -17.75 -2.90
C PHE A 91 -8.79 -16.47 -3.73
N GLN A 92 -9.93 -16.04 -4.25
CA GLN A 92 -10.03 -14.85 -5.09
C GLN A 92 -9.75 -13.55 -4.31
N SER A 93 -10.15 -13.47 -3.04
CA SER A 93 -9.81 -12.35 -2.16
C SER A 93 -8.30 -12.29 -1.88
N VAL A 94 -7.62 -13.42 -1.75
CA VAL A 94 -6.16 -13.46 -1.53
C VAL A 94 -5.40 -12.92 -2.75
N LEU A 95 -5.81 -13.30 -3.96
CA LEU A 95 -5.20 -12.79 -5.19
C LEU A 95 -5.34 -11.26 -5.32
N LEU A 96 -6.51 -10.73 -4.99
CA LEU A 96 -6.76 -9.29 -5.07
C LEU A 96 -6.09 -8.51 -3.95
N PHE A 97 -5.99 -9.12 -2.77
CA PHE A 97 -5.17 -8.60 -1.68
C PHE A 97 -3.71 -8.49 -2.13
N ALA A 98 -3.14 -9.54 -2.72
CA ALA A 98 -1.77 -9.50 -3.24
C ALA A 98 -1.61 -8.42 -4.33
N ALA A 99 -2.53 -8.36 -5.30
CA ALA A 99 -2.50 -7.35 -6.36
C ALA A 99 -2.54 -5.92 -5.80
N SER A 100 -3.38 -5.66 -4.80
CA SER A 100 -3.46 -4.34 -4.15
C SER A 100 -2.16 -3.95 -3.44
N ILE A 101 -1.48 -4.89 -2.78
CA ILE A 101 -0.20 -4.65 -2.12
C ILE A 101 0.92 -4.41 -3.13
N THR A 102 0.95 -5.19 -4.20
CA THR A 102 1.90 -5.00 -5.31
C THR A 102 1.69 -3.63 -5.97
N GLY A 103 0.45 -3.25 -6.25
CA GLY A 103 0.10 -1.94 -6.80
C GLY A 103 0.53 -0.80 -5.88
N PHE A 104 0.26 -0.92 -4.58
CA PHE A 104 0.71 0.06 -3.59
C PHE A 104 2.23 0.21 -3.57
N SER A 105 2.95 -0.92 -3.62
CA SER A 105 4.42 -0.95 -3.60
C SER A 105 5.00 -0.32 -4.87
N LEU A 106 4.37 -0.53 -6.03
CA LEU A 106 4.73 0.09 -7.29
C LEU A 106 4.54 1.62 -7.25
N VAL A 107 3.42 2.09 -6.71
CA VAL A 107 3.15 3.54 -6.58
C VAL A 107 4.18 4.20 -5.67
N ILE A 108 4.54 3.58 -4.54
CA ILE A 108 5.63 4.08 -3.69
C ILE A 108 6.94 4.13 -4.46
N PHE A 109 7.28 3.08 -5.22
CA PHE A 109 8.50 3.05 -6.00
C PHE A 109 8.55 4.15 -7.07
N VAL A 110 7.44 4.44 -7.75
CA VAL A 110 7.36 5.52 -8.74
C VAL A 110 7.47 6.89 -8.08
N GLU A 111 6.72 7.13 -7.00
CA GLU A 111 6.67 8.44 -6.33
C GLU A 111 7.94 8.77 -5.53
N PHE A 112 8.60 7.79 -4.92
CA PHE A 112 9.81 8.03 -4.13
C PHE A 112 11.10 7.58 -4.81
N GLY A 113 11.08 6.46 -5.53
CA GLY A 113 12.25 5.93 -6.23
C GLY A 113 12.56 6.75 -7.49
N LEU A 114 11.60 6.85 -8.41
CA LEU A 114 11.82 7.56 -9.68
C LEU A 114 11.80 9.09 -9.52
N LYS A 115 10.75 9.66 -8.91
CA LYS A 115 10.69 11.13 -8.73
C LYS A 115 11.70 11.65 -7.70
N GLY A 116 12.00 10.89 -6.65
CA GLY A 116 13.04 11.23 -5.68
C GLY A 116 14.45 11.13 -6.28
N GLY A 117 14.72 10.11 -7.10
CA GLY A 117 15.97 9.95 -7.84
C GLY A 117 16.20 11.02 -8.90
N LEU A 118 15.16 11.43 -9.63
CA LEU A 118 15.22 12.53 -10.60
C LEU A 118 15.59 13.89 -9.97
N CYS A 119 15.28 14.09 -8.69
CA CYS A 119 15.68 15.30 -7.96
C CYS A 119 17.19 15.32 -7.66
N PHE A 120 17.83 14.17 -7.50
CA PHE A 120 19.29 14.06 -7.29
C PHE A 120 20.10 14.19 -8.59
N VAL A 121 19.52 13.87 -9.75
CA VAL A 121 20.20 14.01 -11.05
C VAL A 121 20.26 15.47 -11.51
N LYS A 122 19.36 16.34 -11.02
CA LYS A 122 19.36 17.77 -11.36
C LYS A 122 20.39 18.62 -10.59
N HIS A 123 21.10 18.04 -9.61
CA HIS A 123 22.15 18.69 -8.83
C HIS A 123 23.53 18.04 -9.07
N LYS A 124 23.85 17.73 -10.33
CA LYS A 124 25.23 17.48 -10.77
C LYS A 124 25.58 18.41 -11.92
#